data_AF-A0A353D264-F1
#
_entry.id   AF-A0A353D264-F1
#
_cell.length_a   1.000
_cell.length_b   1.000
_cell.length_c   1.000
_cell.angle_alpha   90.00
_cell.angle_beta   90.00
_cell.angle_gamma   90.00
#
_symmetry.space_group_name_H-M   'P 1'
#
loop_
_entity.id
_entity.type
_entity.pdbx_description
1 polymer ?
#
loop_
_entity_poly.entity_id
_entity_poly.type
_entity_poly.pdbx_seq_one_letter_code
_entity_poly.pdbx_strand_id
1 'polypeptide(L)'
;DQLRVTLQAIQRFDDEIAALASTHADYALFSALPGAGPQLAPRLLVAFGEQRERFRNAAELQQYAGIAPVTERSGKKHWVHWRWQCPTFLRQTFVEWAAQTINKSFWAGAFYSQQRAKGCSHQAALRALAFKWIRILYRCWATRTPYNEAEYLRALERRESPLLQQFATPK
;
A
#
# COMPACT_ATOMS: atom_id res chain seq x y z
N ASP A 1 -11.25 -22.11 -28.08
CA ASP A 1 -10.90 -20.86 -28.78
C ASP A 1 -11.03 -19.57 -27.97
N GLN A 2 -12.09 -19.36 -27.17
CA GLN A 2 -12.25 -18.11 -26.38
C GLN A 2 -11.12 -17.83 -25.37
N LEU A 3 -10.59 -18.84 -24.68
CA LEU A 3 -9.49 -18.66 -23.71
C LEU A 3 -8.23 -18.04 -24.36
N ARG A 4 -7.89 -18.47 -25.58
CA ARG A 4 -6.70 -17.99 -26.30
C ARG A 4 -6.82 -16.51 -26.65
N VAL A 5 -8.00 -16.10 -27.11
CA VAL A 5 -8.30 -14.69 -27.44
C VAL A 5 -8.20 -13.81 -26.19
N THR A 6 -8.75 -14.27 -25.06
CA THR A 6 -8.66 -13.52 -23.79
C THR A 6 -7.22 -13.37 -23.32
N LEU A 7 -6.40 -14.43 -23.40
CA LEU A 7 -4.99 -14.36 -23.03
C LEU A 7 -4.20 -13.37 -23.92
N GLN A 8 -4.47 -13.35 -25.23
CA GLN A 8 -3.87 -12.38 -26.14
C GLN A 8 -4.29 -10.95 -25.82
N ALA A 9 -5.56 -10.72 -25.46
CA ALA A 9 -6.04 -9.41 -25.06
C ALA A 9 -5.39 -8.93 -23.76
N ILE A 10 -5.20 -9.82 -22.77
CA ILE A 10 -4.47 -9.50 -21.53
C ILE A 10 -3.04 -9.07 -21.85
N GLN A 11 -2.32 -9.85 -22.66
CA GLN A 11 -0.95 -9.51 -23.04
C GLN A 11 -0.87 -8.14 -23.73
N ARG A 12 -1.78 -7.88 -24.68
CA ARG A 12 -1.83 -6.57 -25.36
C ARG A 12 -2.04 -5.43 -24.36
N PHE A 13 -2.95 -5.58 -23.41
CA PHE A 13 -3.19 -4.54 -22.41
C PHE A 13 -1.99 -4.38 -21.46
N ASP A 14 -1.32 -5.46 -21.07
CA ASP A 14 -0.11 -5.39 -20.25
C ASP A 14 1.00 -4.59 -20.98
N ASP A 15 1.18 -4.83 -22.29
CA ASP A 15 2.16 -4.12 -23.10
C ASP A 15 1.80 -2.63 -23.28
N GLU A 16 0.54 -2.32 -23.55
CA GLU A 16 0.04 -0.94 -23.66
C GLU A 16 0.17 -0.17 -22.33
N ILE A 17 -0.16 -0.82 -21.21
CA ILE A 17 0.00 -0.25 -19.87
C ILE A 17 1.47 0.02 -19.57
N ALA A 18 2.36 -0.94 -19.87
CA ALA A 18 3.80 -0.77 -19.64
C ALA A 18 4.36 0.41 -20.45
N ALA A 19 4.00 0.50 -21.73
CA ALA A 19 4.40 1.60 -22.60
C ALA A 19 3.90 2.95 -22.06
N LEU A 20 2.59 3.07 -21.81
CA LEU A 20 1.99 4.34 -21.38
C LEU A 20 2.43 4.77 -19.98
N ALA A 21 2.45 3.85 -19.01
CA ALA A 21 2.80 4.18 -17.64
C ALA A 21 4.23 4.75 -17.53
N SER A 22 5.18 4.21 -18.31
CA SER A 22 6.57 4.67 -18.31
C SER A 22 6.73 6.13 -18.75
N THR A 23 5.79 6.67 -19.53
CA THR A 23 5.80 8.07 -19.99
C THR A 23 5.36 9.06 -18.92
N HIS A 24 4.70 8.58 -17.85
CA HIS A 24 4.17 9.45 -16.82
C HIS A 24 5.27 9.91 -15.86
N ALA A 25 5.34 11.21 -15.57
CA ALA A 25 6.41 11.82 -14.77
C ALA A 25 6.58 11.16 -13.38
N ASP A 26 5.48 10.79 -12.74
CA ASP A 26 5.49 10.13 -11.43
C ASP A 26 5.74 8.62 -11.45
N TYR A 27 5.87 7.98 -12.63
CA TYR A 27 6.03 6.52 -12.70
C TYR A 27 7.23 6.03 -11.89
N ALA A 28 8.33 6.79 -11.91
CA ALA A 28 9.54 6.50 -11.14
C ALA A 28 9.30 6.45 -9.62
N LEU A 29 8.30 7.18 -9.09
CA LEU A 29 7.95 7.13 -7.67
C LEU A 29 7.36 5.77 -7.27
N PHE A 30 6.69 5.09 -8.20
CA PHE A 30 5.99 3.84 -7.95
C PHE A 30 6.75 2.61 -8.42
N SER A 31 7.50 2.69 -9.53
CA SER A 31 8.31 1.59 -10.04
C SER A 31 9.51 1.26 -9.14
N ALA A 32 10.05 2.26 -8.43
CA ALA A 32 11.12 2.09 -7.46
C ALA A 32 10.68 1.42 -6.14
N LEU A 33 9.37 1.19 -5.94
CA LEU A 33 8.86 0.62 -4.69
C LEU A 33 9.19 -0.86 -4.55
N PRO A 34 9.49 -1.33 -3.32
CA PRO A 34 9.79 -2.73 -3.07
C PRO A 34 8.59 -3.59 -3.48
N GLY A 35 8.81 -4.48 -4.45
CA GLY A 35 7.79 -5.44 -4.90
C GLY A 35 6.63 -4.86 -5.68
N ALA A 36 6.71 -3.61 -6.17
CA ALA A 36 5.68 -3.10 -7.08
C ALA A 36 5.78 -3.78 -8.46
N GLY A 37 6.97 -3.79 -9.06
CA GLY A 37 7.18 -4.39 -10.38
C GLY A 37 6.29 -3.77 -11.48
N PRO A 38 6.30 -4.35 -12.69
CA PRO A 38 5.63 -3.75 -13.85
C PRO A 38 4.09 -3.78 -13.75
N GLN A 39 3.50 -4.71 -12.98
CA GLN A 39 2.04 -4.80 -12.84
C GLN A 39 1.46 -3.91 -11.73
N LEU A 40 2.10 -3.84 -10.55
CA LEU A 40 1.53 -3.05 -9.44
C LEU A 40 1.96 -1.59 -9.49
N ALA A 41 3.11 -1.24 -10.10
CA ALA A 41 3.53 0.15 -10.19
C ALA A 41 2.53 1.03 -10.96
N PRO A 42 2.01 0.66 -12.15
CA PRO A 42 0.96 1.43 -12.82
C PRO A 42 -0.34 1.49 -12.02
N ARG A 43 -0.71 0.40 -11.34
CA ARG A 43 -1.93 0.37 -10.50
C ARG A 43 -1.83 1.32 -9.32
N LEU A 44 -0.66 1.39 -8.67
CA LEU A 44 -0.37 2.32 -7.59
C LEU A 44 -0.37 3.75 -8.12
N LEU A 45 0.27 4.01 -9.27
CA LEU A 45 0.27 5.32 -9.92
C LEU A 45 -1.17 5.84 -10.11
N VAL A 46 -2.07 5.01 -10.67
CA VAL A 46 -3.49 5.37 -10.87
C VAL A 46 -4.23 5.59 -9.54
N ALA A 47 -3.88 4.85 -8.48
CA ALA A 47 -4.53 4.98 -7.17
C ALA A 47 -4.32 6.37 -6.55
N PHE A 48 -3.15 6.98 -6.77
CA PHE A 48 -2.85 8.35 -6.33
C PHE A 48 -3.29 9.38 -7.37
N GLY A 49 -3.03 9.11 -8.64
CA GLY A 49 -3.31 10.02 -9.76
C GLY A 49 -2.31 11.19 -9.85
N GLU A 50 -2.56 12.10 -10.79
CA GLU A 50 -1.71 13.26 -11.04
C GLU A 50 -2.09 14.48 -10.17
N GLN A 51 -3.39 14.64 -9.86
CA GLN A 51 -3.98 15.74 -9.11
C GLN A 51 -3.60 15.69 -7.63
N ARG A 52 -2.66 16.54 -7.20
CA ARG A 52 -2.11 16.51 -5.83
C ARG A 52 -3.10 16.94 -4.76
N GLU A 53 -4.03 17.79 -5.15
CA GLU A 53 -5.11 18.35 -4.36
C GLU A 53 -6.31 17.40 -4.20
N ARG A 54 -6.37 16.30 -4.97
CA ARG A 54 -7.48 15.33 -4.93
C ARG A 54 -7.76 14.81 -3.52
N PHE A 55 -6.72 14.63 -2.71
CA PHE A 55 -6.81 14.21 -1.33
C PHE A 55 -6.08 15.22 -0.44
N ARG A 56 -6.78 15.76 0.56
CA ARG A 56 -6.22 16.74 1.51
C ARG A 56 -5.16 16.14 2.43
N ASN A 57 -5.26 14.84 2.69
CA ASN A 57 -4.30 14.09 3.48
C ASN A 57 -4.37 12.59 3.16
N ALA A 58 -3.39 11.83 3.66
CA ALA A 58 -3.33 10.38 3.48
C ALA A 58 -4.56 9.63 3.99
N ALA A 59 -5.26 10.14 5.02
CA ALA A 59 -6.41 9.45 5.60
C ALA A 59 -7.59 9.42 4.62
N GLU A 60 -7.76 10.47 3.81
CA GLU A 60 -8.80 10.49 2.77
C GLU A 60 -8.55 9.42 1.70
N LEU A 61 -7.30 9.26 1.25
CA LEU A 61 -6.94 8.19 0.33
C LEU A 61 -7.16 6.81 0.96
N GLN A 62 -6.79 6.62 2.22
CA GLN A 62 -7.04 5.36 2.92
C GLN A 62 -8.55 5.04 3.03
N GLN A 63 -9.39 6.04 3.28
CA GLN A 63 -10.84 5.89 3.34
C GLN A 63 -11.42 5.59 1.95
N TYR A 64 -11.00 6.34 0.93
CA TYR A 64 -11.42 6.18 -0.45
C TYR A 64 -11.04 4.79 -1.00
N ALA A 65 -9.80 4.35 -0.80
CA ALA A 65 -9.34 3.01 -1.18
C ALA A 65 -9.89 1.89 -0.28
N GLY A 66 -10.69 2.24 0.73
CA GLY A 66 -11.28 1.31 1.69
C GLY A 66 -10.27 0.67 2.65
N ILE A 67 -9.00 1.07 2.68
CA ILE A 67 -8.01 0.49 3.59
C ILE A 67 -8.24 0.92 5.05
N ALA A 68 -8.70 2.15 5.27
CA ALA A 68 -9.09 2.60 6.61
C ALA A 68 -10.39 1.90 7.06
N PRO A 69 -10.41 1.31 8.28
CA PRO A 69 -11.62 0.71 8.82
C PRO A 69 -12.70 1.77 9.14
N VAL A 70 -13.95 1.30 9.25
CA VAL A 70 -15.06 2.08 9.81
C VAL A 70 -15.19 1.72 11.28
N THR A 71 -15.36 2.72 12.14
CA THR A 71 -15.73 2.53 13.54
C THR A 71 -17.13 3.05 13.73
N GLU A 72 -18.05 2.17 14.10
CA GLU A 72 -19.42 2.52 14.50
C GLU A 72 -19.52 2.43 16.02
N ARG A 73 -20.00 3.51 16.64
CA ARG A 73 -20.19 3.59 18.09
C ARG A 73 -21.55 4.22 18.38
N SER A 74 -22.39 3.51 19.13
CA SER A 74 -23.70 4.01 19.58
C SER A 74 -23.95 3.51 21.00
N GLY A 75 -24.03 4.40 21.99
CA GLY A 75 -24.40 4.13 23.39
C GLY A 75 -23.79 2.86 24.02
N LYS A 76 -24.39 1.70 23.72
CA LYS A 76 -24.02 0.37 24.21
C LYS A 76 -23.24 -0.51 23.22
N LYS A 77 -22.96 -0.04 22.01
CA LYS A 77 -22.35 -0.80 20.90
C LYS A 77 -21.09 -0.10 20.39
N HIS A 78 -20.07 -0.90 20.14
CA HIS A 78 -18.83 -0.50 19.50
C HIS A 78 -18.39 -1.59 18.51
N TRP A 79 -18.26 -1.24 17.24
CA TRP A 79 -17.87 -2.17 16.18
C TRP A 79 -16.88 -1.50 15.22
N VAL A 80 -15.77 -2.19 14.96
CA VAL A 80 -14.81 -1.83 13.92
C VAL A 80 -14.90 -2.86 12.78
N HIS A 81 -15.17 -2.41 11.57
CA HIS A 81 -15.24 -3.28 10.38
C HIS A 81 -14.55 -2.66 9.16
N TRP A 82 -14.42 -3.44 8.09
CA TRP A 82 -13.96 -2.94 6.80
C TRP A 82 -15.07 -2.08 6.16
N ARG A 83 -14.73 -0.94 5.56
CA ARG A 83 -15.54 -0.28 4.52
C ARG A 83 -15.97 -1.24 3.41
N TRP A 84 -17.27 -1.53 3.30
CA TRP A 84 -17.79 -2.37 2.22
C TRP A 84 -17.76 -1.63 0.88
N GLN A 85 -18.30 -0.42 0.84
CA GLN A 85 -18.35 0.43 -0.34
C GLN A 85 -17.01 1.15 -0.57
N CYS A 86 -16.21 0.66 -1.51
CA CYS A 86 -15.07 1.38 -2.08
C CYS A 86 -14.68 0.79 -3.45
N PRO A 87 -13.81 1.46 -4.23
CA PRO A 87 -13.22 0.87 -5.43
C PRO A 87 -12.41 -0.38 -5.07
N THR A 88 -12.97 -1.56 -5.37
CA THR A 88 -12.40 -2.87 -5.00
C THR A 88 -11.03 -3.10 -5.65
N PHE A 89 -10.86 -2.62 -6.88
CA PHE A 89 -9.57 -2.69 -7.58
C PHE A 89 -8.45 -1.96 -6.83
N LEU A 90 -8.69 -0.72 -6.39
CA LEU A 90 -7.68 0.06 -5.64
C LEU A 90 -7.37 -0.58 -4.30
N ARG A 91 -8.39 -1.07 -3.61
CA ARG A 91 -8.24 -1.83 -2.36
C ARG A 91 -7.34 -3.04 -2.57
N GLN A 92 -7.64 -3.84 -3.60
CA GLN A 92 -6.87 -5.01 -3.97
C GLN A 92 -5.43 -4.63 -4.31
N THR A 93 -5.20 -3.55 -5.06
CA THR A 93 -3.86 -3.03 -5.40
C THR A 93 -3.02 -2.81 -4.14
N PHE A 94 -3.55 -2.10 -3.15
CA PHE A 94 -2.80 -1.81 -1.93
C PHE A 94 -2.53 -3.06 -1.08
N VAL A 95 -3.49 -3.99 -0.99
CA VAL A 95 -3.33 -5.21 -0.21
C VAL A 95 -2.34 -6.17 -0.86
N GLU A 96 -2.44 -6.37 -2.18
CA GLU A 96 -1.52 -7.23 -2.94
C GLU A 96 -0.10 -6.68 -2.90
N TRP A 97 0.06 -5.37 -3.14
CA TRP A 97 1.38 -4.75 -3.06
C TRP A 97 1.95 -4.80 -1.63
N ALA A 98 1.16 -4.52 -0.60
CA ALA A 98 1.62 -4.66 0.78
C ALA A 98 2.13 -6.07 1.07
N ALA A 99 1.49 -7.11 0.55
CA ALA A 99 1.98 -8.49 0.67
C ALA A 99 3.34 -8.68 -0.01
N GLN A 100 3.55 -8.09 -1.20
CA GLN A 100 4.83 -8.16 -1.91
C GLN A 100 5.98 -7.46 -1.18
N THR A 101 5.69 -6.53 -0.28
CA THR A 101 6.72 -5.80 0.48
C THR A 101 7.28 -6.60 1.66
N ILE A 102 6.57 -7.63 2.15
CA ILE A 102 6.93 -8.37 3.38
C ILE A 102 8.35 -8.95 3.31
N ASN A 103 8.76 -9.49 2.16
CA ASN A 103 10.08 -10.09 1.97
C ASN A 103 11.09 -9.17 1.26
N LYS A 104 10.72 -7.92 0.99
CA LYS A 104 11.53 -6.96 0.22
C LYS A 104 11.83 -5.67 0.97
N SER A 105 11.10 -5.40 2.05
CA SER A 105 11.32 -4.27 2.94
C SER A 105 11.42 -4.80 4.36
N PHE A 106 12.50 -4.42 5.03
CA PHE A 106 12.81 -4.83 6.39
C PHE A 106 11.68 -4.44 7.34
N TRP A 107 11.29 -3.16 7.38
CA TRP A 107 10.26 -2.69 8.32
C TRP A 107 8.89 -3.29 8.01
N ALA A 108 8.59 -3.54 6.74
CA ALA A 108 7.30 -4.09 6.32
C ALA A 108 7.13 -5.53 6.79
N GLY A 109 8.15 -6.38 6.61
CA GLY A 109 8.15 -7.76 7.09
C GLY A 109 8.10 -7.85 8.61
N ALA A 110 8.84 -6.97 9.28
CA ALA A 110 8.81 -6.73 10.71
C ALA A 110 7.40 -6.39 11.23
N PHE A 111 6.78 -5.35 10.66
CA PHE A 111 5.45 -4.89 11.06
C PHE A 111 4.40 -5.97 10.83
N TYR A 112 4.46 -6.66 9.69
CA TYR A 112 3.58 -7.79 9.40
C TYR A 112 3.71 -8.89 10.47
N SER A 113 4.94 -9.30 10.78
CA SER A 113 5.21 -10.32 11.80
C SER A 113 4.69 -9.91 13.18
N GLN A 114 4.88 -8.65 13.57
CA GLN A 114 4.32 -8.08 14.79
C GLN A 114 2.79 -8.20 14.82
N GLN A 115 2.10 -7.86 13.72
CA GLN A 115 0.64 -7.96 13.65
C GLN A 115 0.17 -9.41 13.74
N ARG A 116 0.88 -10.35 13.09
CA ARG A 116 0.59 -11.79 13.20
C ARG A 116 0.77 -12.30 14.64
N ALA A 117 1.82 -11.85 15.33
CA ALA A 117 2.07 -12.22 16.74
C ALA A 117 0.99 -11.70 17.70
N LYS A 118 0.33 -10.57 17.37
CA LYS A 118 -0.85 -10.06 18.09
C LYS A 118 -2.13 -10.86 17.84
N GLY A 119 -2.07 -11.96 17.07
CA GLY A 119 -3.24 -12.76 16.71
C GLY A 119 -4.05 -12.21 15.53
N CYS A 120 -3.57 -11.18 14.82
CA CYS A 120 -4.25 -10.74 13.60
C CYS A 120 -4.20 -11.82 12.53
N SER A 121 -5.31 -12.02 11.83
CA SER A 121 -5.34 -12.85 10.62
C SER A 121 -4.41 -12.28 9.55
N HIS A 122 -3.98 -13.12 8.61
CA HIS A 122 -3.12 -12.70 7.50
C HIS A 122 -3.69 -11.46 6.77
N GLN A 123 -4.97 -11.51 6.40
CA GLN A 123 -5.63 -10.42 5.70
C GLN A 123 -5.72 -9.14 6.55
N ALA A 124 -5.95 -9.25 7.85
CA ALA A 124 -5.95 -8.10 8.75
C ALA A 124 -4.54 -7.48 8.88
N ALA A 125 -3.49 -8.30 8.95
CA ALA A 125 -2.11 -7.84 8.98
C ALA A 125 -1.71 -7.13 7.66
N LEU A 126 -2.09 -7.68 6.50
CA LEU A 126 -1.85 -7.06 5.20
C LEU A 126 -2.53 -5.69 5.07
N ARG A 127 -3.79 -5.58 5.51
CA ARG A 127 -4.50 -4.29 5.54
C ARG A 127 -3.82 -3.27 6.44
N ALA A 128 -3.39 -3.69 7.63
CA ALA A 128 -2.69 -2.81 8.56
C ALA A 128 -1.35 -2.32 7.94
N LEU A 129 -0.66 -3.20 7.21
CA LEU A 129 0.57 -2.85 6.50
C LEU A 129 0.28 -1.88 5.33
N ALA A 130 -0.73 -2.17 4.51
CA ALA A 130 -1.21 -1.26 3.45
C ALA A 130 -1.58 0.12 4.01
N PHE A 131 -2.22 0.17 5.18
CA PHE A 131 -2.55 1.41 5.86
C PHE A 131 -1.28 2.23 6.16
N LYS A 132 -0.23 1.61 6.68
CA LYS A 132 1.06 2.29 6.93
C LYS A 132 1.70 2.77 5.63
N TRP A 133 1.74 1.91 4.62
CA TRP A 133 2.31 2.23 3.31
C TRP A 133 1.65 3.43 2.64
N ILE A 134 0.31 3.50 2.62
CA ILE A 134 -0.41 4.64 2.01
C ILE A 134 0.03 5.97 2.62
N ARG A 135 0.30 6.03 3.94
CA ARG A 135 0.75 7.27 4.59
C ARG A 135 2.15 7.69 4.15
N ILE A 136 3.04 6.72 3.96
CA ILE A 136 4.41 6.95 3.50
C ILE A 136 4.36 7.42 2.05
N LEU A 137 3.68 6.66 1.19
CA LEU A 137 3.56 6.97 -0.23
C LEU A 137 2.85 8.29 -0.48
N TYR A 138 1.81 8.61 0.29
CA TYR A 138 1.14 9.91 0.16
C TYR A 138 2.11 11.08 0.37
N ARG A 139 3.05 10.96 1.32
CA ARG A 139 4.08 11.98 1.53
C ARG A 139 5.06 12.03 0.36
N CYS A 140 5.58 10.88 -0.06
CA CYS A 140 6.46 10.76 -1.24
C CYS A 140 5.83 11.36 -2.50
N TRP A 141 4.57 11.03 -2.76
CA TRP A 141 3.79 11.52 -3.91
C TRP A 141 3.53 13.02 -3.83
N ALA A 142 3.13 13.54 -2.67
CA ALA A 142 2.88 14.96 -2.46
C ALA A 142 4.16 15.79 -2.64
N THR A 143 5.31 15.30 -2.18
CA THR A 143 6.61 16.02 -2.27
C THR A 143 7.44 15.65 -3.49
N ARG A 144 6.96 14.74 -4.35
CA ARG A 144 7.71 14.17 -5.49
C ARG A 144 9.07 13.59 -5.09
N THR A 145 9.13 13.00 -3.90
CA THR A 145 10.35 12.39 -3.36
C THR A 145 10.20 10.88 -3.43
N PRO A 146 11.09 10.15 -4.13
CA PRO A 146 11.08 8.70 -4.13
C PRO A 146 11.13 8.13 -2.71
N TYR A 147 10.49 6.98 -2.49
CA TYR A 147 10.59 6.29 -1.22
C TYR A 147 12.03 5.82 -0.96
N ASN A 148 12.53 6.08 0.25
CA ASN A 148 13.81 5.58 0.73
C ASN A 148 13.61 4.88 2.08
N GLU A 149 13.92 3.58 2.12
CA GLU A 149 13.74 2.76 3.33
C GLU A 149 14.65 3.20 4.48
N ALA A 150 15.90 3.55 4.20
CA ALA A 150 16.84 3.98 5.23
C ALA A 150 16.37 5.28 5.91
N GLU A 151 15.83 6.22 5.13
CA GLU A 151 15.25 7.45 5.69
C GLU A 151 14.03 7.17 6.56
N TYR A 152 13.18 6.23 6.13
CA TYR A 152 12.02 5.81 6.92
C TYR A 152 12.44 5.15 8.24
N LEU A 153 13.44 4.26 8.21
CA LEU A 153 13.99 3.62 9.42
C LEU A 153 14.59 4.64 10.39
N ARG A 154 15.40 5.59 9.91
CA ARG A 154 15.91 6.71 10.73
C ARG A 154 14.79 7.56 11.33
N ALA A 155 13.69 7.76 10.60
CA ALA A 155 12.53 8.46 11.12
C ALA A 155 11.80 7.66 12.21
N LEU A 156 11.80 6.33 12.15
CA LEU A 156 11.28 5.46 13.20
C LEU A 156 12.18 5.46 14.45
N GLU A 157 13.51 5.46 14.27
CA GLU A 157 14.48 5.56 15.37
C GLU A 157 14.32 6.86 16.13
N ARG A 158 14.30 8.01 15.43
CA ARG A 158 14.10 9.33 16.04
C ARG A 158 12.78 9.47 16.81
N ARG A 159 11.80 8.61 16.53
CA ARG A 159 10.49 8.59 17.19
C ARG A 159 10.35 7.46 18.20
N GLU A 160 11.43 6.74 18.47
CA GLU A 160 11.47 5.61 19.40
C GLU A 160 10.36 4.60 19.13
N SER A 161 10.12 4.32 17.84
CA SER A 161 9.01 3.47 17.42
C SER A 161 9.10 2.09 18.10
N PRO A 162 8.03 1.59 18.75
CA PRO A 162 7.99 0.24 19.32
C PRO A 162 8.22 -0.85 18.29
N LEU A 163 8.07 -0.54 16.99
CA LEU A 163 8.44 -1.44 15.92
C LEU A 163 9.92 -1.83 16.02
N LEU A 164 10.81 -0.86 16.28
CA LEU A 164 12.26 -1.10 16.32
C LEU A 164 12.72 -1.77 17.62
N GLN A 165 12.04 -1.51 18.73
CA GLN A 165 12.35 -2.12 20.03
C GLN A 165 12.23 -3.64 20.00
N GLN A 166 11.32 -4.19 19.20
CA GLN A 166 11.15 -5.65 19.04
C GLN A 166 12.29 -6.32 18.26
N PHE A 167 13.23 -5.55 17.67
CA PHE A 167 14.44 -6.10 17.03
C PHE A 167 15.67 -6.04 17.93
N ALA A 168 15.68 -5.20 18.96
CA ALA A 168 16.80 -5.06 19.88
C ALA A 168 16.87 -6.21 20.90
N THR A 169 15.78 -6.95 21.10
CA THR A 169 15.76 -8.14 21.94
C THR A 169 16.09 -9.35 21.08
N PRO A 170 17.28 -9.97 21.22
CA PRO A 170 17.52 -11.26 20.60
C PRO A 170 16.52 -12.28 21.17
N LYS A 171 15.97 -13.12 20.28
CA LYS A 171 15.20 -14.29 20.68
C LYS A 171 16.10 -15.31 21.37
#